data_AF-A0A5E4CBX5-F1
#
_entry.id   AF-A0A5E4CBX5-F1
#
_cell.length_a   1.000
_cell.length_b   1.000
_cell.length_c   1.000
_cell.angle_alpha   90.00
_cell.angle_beta   90.00
_cell.angle_gamma   90.00
#
_symmetry.space_group_name_H-M   'P 1'
#
loop_
_entity.id
_entity.type
_entity.pdbx_description
1 polymer ?
#
loop_
_entity_poly.entity_id
_entity_poly.type
_entity_poly.pdbx_seq_one_letter_code
_entity_poly.pdbx_strand_id
1 'polypeptide(L)'
;MADSSYQPEVLNILSFLRMKNRKSSIQLTSSLESMDMNPECFVSPRCAKKYKSKQLAARIMEAHQNVATMPLVEAKLRFIQAWQSLPEFGLTYYLVRFKGSKKDDILGVSYNRLIRIDATTGIPITTWRFTNIKQWNVNWEIRQVMIEFDQNFQVAFTCLSADCKIVHEYIGGYIFLSTRSKDQNETLDEDLFHKLTGGQD
;
A
#
# COMPACT_ATOMS: atom_id res chain seq x y z
N MET A 1 -28.79 -46.64 8.80
CA MET A 1 -30.09 -46.07 8.38
C MET A 1 -31.30 -46.83 8.93
N ALA A 2 -31.14 -47.71 9.93
CA ALA A 2 -32.24 -48.46 10.55
C ALA A 2 -32.61 -47.95 11.96
N ASP A 3 -31.98 -46.85 12.40
CA ASP A 3 -32.34 -46.19 13.65
C ASP A 3 -33.59 -45.34 13.43
N SER A 4 -34.59 -45.50 14.28
CA SER A 4 -35.85 -44.75 14.30
C SER A 4 -35.65 -43.22 14.42
N SER A 5 -34.50 -42.78 14.91
CA SER A 5 -34.11 -41.37 15.01
C SER A 5 -33.71 -40.74 13.66
N TYR A 6 -33.34 -41.55 12.67
CA TYR A 6 -32.71 -41.08 11.43
C TYR A 6 -33.67 -40.24 10.56
N GLN A 7 -34.89 -40.73 10.31
CA GLN A 7 -35.88 -40.02 9.51
C GLN A 7 -36.30 -38.67 10.11
N PRO A 8 -36.64 -38.56 11.41
CA PRO A 8 -36.95 -37.26 12.01
C PRO A 8 -35.75 -36.31 12.05
N GLU A 9 -34.53 -36.81 12.22
CA GLU A 9 -33.32 -35.98 12.17
C GLU A 9 -33.07 -35.41 10.77
N VAL A 10 -33.23 -36.21 9.71
CA VAL A 10 -33.14 -35.75 8.32
C VAL A 10 -34.19 -34.67 8.03
N LEU A 11 -35.43 -34.84 8.51
CA LEU A 11 -36.48 -33.84 8.34
C LEU A 11 -36.18 -32.54 9.09
N ASN A 12 -35.60 -32.62 10.28
CA ASN A 12 -35.17 -31.45 11.06
C ASN A 12 -34.02 -30.70 10.39
N ILE A 13 -33.04 -31.42 9.83
CA ILE A 13 -31.93 -30.80 9.10
C ILE A 13 -32.46 -30.12 7.82
N LEU A 14 -33.33 -30.80 7.06
CA LEU A 14 -33.91 -30.24 5.84
C LEU A 14 -34.83 -29.03 6.12
N SER A 15 -35.60 -29.05 7.21
CA SER A 15 -36.44 -27.90 7.60
C SER A 15 -35.59 -26.70 8.03
N PHE A 16 -34.51 -26.92 8.78
CA PHE A 16 -33.53 -25.89 9.15
C PHE A 16 -32.82 -25.31 7.92
N LEU A 17 -32.39 -26.16 6.98
CA LEU A 17 -31.76 -25.72 5.73
C LEU A 17 -32.72 -24.93 4.82
N ARG A 18 -34.01 -25.29 4.79
CA ARG A 18 -35.03 -24.49 4.08
C ARG A 18 -35.21 -23.11 4.71
N MET A 19 -35.10 -23.00 6.03
CA MET A 19 -35.18 -21.72 6.74
C MET A 19 -33.99 -20.80 6.41
N LYS A 20 -32.79 -21.36 6.19
CA LYS A 20 -31.59 -20.62 5.75
C LYS A 20 -31.72 -19.98 4.36
N ASN A 21 -32.64 -20.47 3.51
CA ASN A 21 -32.92 -19.90 2.18
C ASN A 21 -33.93 -18.74 2.20
N ARG A 22 -34.62 -18.49 3.32
CA ARG A 22 -35.28 -17.20 3.53
C ARG A 22 -34.16 -16.21 3.82
N LYS A 23 -33.82 -15.37 2.85
CA LYS A 23 -32.91 -14.24 3.04
C LYS A 23 -33.34 -13.54 4.33
N SER A 24 -32.54 -13.68 5.38
CA SER A 24 -32.57 -12.74 6.48
C SER A 24 -32.20 -11.42 5.82
N SER A 25 -33.20 -10.61 5.45
CA SER A 25 -32.98 -9.19 5.34
C SER A 25 -32.42 -8.81 6.70
N ILE A 26 -31.11 -8.64 6.78
CA ILE A 26 -30.47 -8.12 7.96
C ILE A 26 -31.14 -6.77 8.16
N GLN A 27 -32.10 -6.70 9.09
CA GLN A 27 -32.61 -5.44 9.58
C GLN A 27 -31.45 -4.81 10.34
N LEU A 28 -30.58 -4.09 9.62
CA LEU A 28 -29.58 -3.17 10.17
C LEU A 28 -30.24 -1.94 10.82
N THR A 29 -31.55 -1.95 11.00
CA THR A 29 -32.37 -0.87 11.53
C THR A 29 -32.66 -1.10 13.00
N SER A 30 -31.66 -0.98 13.90
CA SER A 30 -31.96 -0.72 15.34
C SER A 30 -30.76 -0.41 16.25
N SER A 31 -29.52 -0.20 15.76
CA SER A 31 -28.41 0.14 16.69
C SER A 31 -27.56 1.35 16.30
N LEU A 32 -27.95 2.13 15.28
CA LEU A 32 -27.11 3.23 14.78
C LEU A 32 -27.28 4.55 15.56
N GLU A 33 -28.32 4.67 16.39
CA GLU A 33 -28.64 5.94 17.06
C GLU A 33 -27.89 6.16 18.38
N SER A 34 -27.10 5.20 18.86
CA SER A 34 -26.34 5.33 20.12
C SER A 34 -24.90 4.81 20.05
N MET A 35 -24.27 4.78 18.87
CA MET A 35 -22.82 4.86 18.87
C MET A 35 -22.44 6.27 19.34
N ASP A 36 -21.93 6.34 20.57
CA ASP A 36 -21.25 7.51 21.11
C ASP A 36 -19.97 7.72 20.27
N MET A 37 -20.17 8.22 19.05
CA MET A 37 -19.15 8.39 18.03
C MET A 37 -18.19 9.45 18.53
N ASN A 38 -17.02 9.05 19.02
CA ASN A 38 -15.93 9.98 19.26
C ASN A 38 -15.28 10.33 17.91
N PRO A 39 -15.58 11.52 17.32
CA PRO A 39 -15.17 11.83 15.96
C PRO A 39 -13.64 12.02 15.86
N GLU A 40 -12.97 12.29 16.98
CA GLU A 40 -11.52 12.50 17.04
C GLU A 40 -10.74 11.20 16.80
N CYS A 41 -11.34 10.03 17.02
CA CYS A 41 -10.72 8.73 16.75
C CYS A 41 -10.64 8.39 15.26
N PHE A 42 -11.38 9.09 14.40
CA PHE A 42 -11.45 8.81 12.95
C PHE A 42 -10.61 9.75 12.10
N VAL A 43 -9.90 10.70 12.71
CA VAL A 43 -9.10 11.70 11.99
C VAL A 43 -7.72 11.89 12.62
N SER A 44 -6.80 12.46 11.84
CA SER A 44 -5.49 12.83 12.36
C SER A 44 -5.59 13.88 13.49
N PRO A 45 -4.64 13.93 14.44
CA PRO A 45 -4.61 14.95 15.50
C PRO A 45 -4.61 16.39 14.96
N ARG A 46 -3.99 16.60 13.80
CA ARG A 46 -3.98 17.91 13.12
C ARG A 46 -5.39 18.32 12.67
N CYS A 47 -6.18 17.38 12.13
CA CYS A 47 -7.57 17.63 11.74
C CYS A 47 -8.47 17.83 12.96
N ALA A 48 -8.30 17.02 14.01
CA ALA A 48 -9.05 17.15 15.27
C ALA A 48 -8.86 18.53 15.90
N LYS A 49 -7.62 19.07 15.91
CA LYS A 49 -7.34 20.42 16.41
C LYS A 49 -7.97 21.55 15.57
N LYS A 50 -8.24 21.31 14.29
CA LYS A 50 -8.73 22.33 13.35
C LYS A 50 -10.25 22.51 13.42
N TYR A 51 -11.00 21.48 13.77
CA TYR A 51 -12.47 21.48 13.74
C TYR A 51 -13.05 21.17 15.10
N LYS A 52 -14.17 21.80 15.46
CA LYS A 52 -14.90 21.44 16.69
C LYS A 52 -15.50 20.03 16.54
N SER A 53 -15.51 19.25 17.62
CA SER A 53 -16.01 17.87 17.65
C SER A 53 -17.39 17.69 16.99
N LYS A 54 -18.37 18.56 17.30
CA LYS A 54 -19.71 18.51 16.66
C LYS A 54 -19.69 18.71 15.14
N GLN A 55 -18.85 19.63 14.65
CA GLN A 55 -18.72 19.87 13.21
C GLN A 55 -18.06 18.67 12.52
N LEU A 56 -17.06 18.07 13.18
CA LEU A 56 -16.39 16.88 12.69
C LEU A 56 -17.35 15.69 12.60
N ALA A 57 -18.13 15.45 13.65
CA ALA A 57 -19.15 14.41 13.68
C ALA A 57 -20.18 14.57 12.55
N ALA A 58 -20.67 15.79 12.31
CA ALA A 58 -21.60 16.07 11.21
C ALA A 58 -21.00 15.70 9.84
N ARG A 59 -19.75 16.08 9.57
CA ARG A 59 -19.07 15.76 8.30
C ARG A 59 -18.79 14.26 8.14
N ILE A 60 -18.44 13.57 9.22
CA ILE A 60 -18.24 12.11 9.21
C ILE A 60 -19.56 11.40 8.89
N MET A 61 -20.66 11.81 9.51
CA MET A 61 -21.98 11.21 9.28
C MET A 61 -22.49 11.46 7.86
N GLU A 62 -22.26 12.65 7.30
CA GLU A 62 -22.55 12.95 5.90
C GLU A 62 -21.77 12.03 4.95
N ALA A 63 -20.45 11.89 5.15
CA ALA A 63 -19.63 10.99 4.35
C ALA A 63 -20.01 9.52 4.52
N HIS A 64 -20.42 9.11 5.73
CA HIS A 64 -20.84 7.74 6.06
C HIS A 64 -22.06 7.30 5.25
N GLN A 65 -22.99 8.20 4.90
CA GLN A 65 -24.16 7.85 4.08
C GLN A 65 -23.77 7.22 2.73
N ASN A 66 -22.62 7.60 2.16
CA ASN A 66 -22.14 7.04 0.89
C ASN A 66 -21.63 5.60 1.01
N VAL A 67 -21.34 5.13 2.22
CA VAL A 67 -20.71 3.81 2.47
C VAL A 67 -21.53 2.93 3.43
N ALA A 68 -22.64 3.44 3.96
CA ALA A 68 -23.43 2.78 5.01
C ALA A 68 -23.96 1.38 4.63
N THR A 69 -24.15 1.13 3.33
CA THR A 69 -24.66 -0.15 2.80
C THR A 69 -23.55 -1.09 2.31
N MET A 70 -22.27 -0.66 2.37
CA MET A 70 -21.15 -1.47 1.90
C MET A 70 -20.86 -2.63 2.86
N PRO A 71 -20.69 -3.87 2.35
CA PRO A 71 -20.18 -4.98 3.15
C PRO A 71 -18.81 -4.67 3.76
N LEU A 72 -18.51 -5.26 4.92
CA LEU A 72 -17.27 -5.03 5.67
C LEU A 72 -15.99 -5.11 4.81
N VAL A 73 -15.88 -6.15 3.98
CA VAL A 73 -14.70 -6.37 3.13
C VAL A 73 -14.61 -5.32 2.03
N GLU A 74 -15.75 -4.93 1.44
CA GLU A 74 -15.80 -3.90 0.41
C GLU A 74 -15.44 -2.52 1.00
N ALA A 75 -15.95 -2.19 2.19
CA ALA A 75 -15.59 -0.95 2.88
C ALA A 75 -14.08 -0.86 3.16
N LYS A 76 -13.45 -1.97 3.61
CA LYS A 76 -11.99 -2.04 3.79
C LYS A 76 -11.24 -1.87 2.47
N LEU A 77 -11.69 -2.52 1.39
CA LEU A 77 -11.08 -2.38 0.07
C LEU A 77 -11.17 -0.94 -0.45
N ARG A 78 -12.34 -0.30 -0.32
CA ARG A 78 -12.54 1.11 -0.69
C ARG A 78 -11.64 2.05 0.09
N PHE A 79 -11.43 1.79 1.38
CA PHE A 79 -10.47 2.54 2.20
C PHE A 79 -9.05 2.43 1.64
N ILE A 80 -8.60 1.22 1.31
CA ILE A 80 -7.28 0.99 0.69
C ILE A 80 -7.18 1.70 -0.66
N GLN A 81 -8.21 1.62 -1.52
CA GLN A 81 -8.22 2.30 -2.81
C GLN A 81 -8.15 3.83 -2.67
N ALA A 82 -8.88 4.40 -1.71
CA ALA A 82 -8.80 5.83 -1.41
C ALA A 82 -7.39 6.22 -0.95
N TRP A 83 -6.78 5.43 -0.06
CA TRP A 83 -5.38 5.62 0.36
C TRP A 83 -4.40 5.51 -0.81
N GLN A 84 -4.59 4.55 -1.72
CA GLN A 84 -3.78 4.37 -2.92
C GLN A 84 -3.90 5.52 -3.93
N SER A 85 -5.02 6.25 -3.91
CA SER A 85 -5.26 7.39 -4.79
C SER A 85 -4.56 8.69 -4.35
N LEU A 86 -3.96 8.71 -3.15
CA LEU A 86 -3.25 9.88 -2.65
C LEU A 86 -1.98 10.17 -3.49
N PRO A 87 -1.63 11.45 -3.72
CA PRO A 87 -0.50 11.82 -4.59
C PRO A 87 0.85 11.24 -4.16
N GLU A 88 1.07 11.10 -2.86
CA GLU A 88 2.31 10.60 -2.25
C GLU A 88 2.25 9.12 -1.87
N PHE A 89 1.19 8.41 -2.29
CA PHE A 89 1.06 6.99 -1.99
C PHE A 89 2.23 6.19 -2.57
N GLY A 90 2.72 5.24 -1.77
CA GLY A 90 3.74 4.28 -2.19
C GLY A 90 5.09 4.93 -2.48
N LEU A 91 5.44 6.02 -1.78
CA LEU A 91 6.78 6.59 -1.76
C LEU A 91 7.50 6.22 -0.46
N THR A 92 8.71 5.68 -0.59
CA THR A 92 9.65 5.50 0.52
C THR A 92 10.77 6.52 0.36
N TYR A 93 11.09 7.26 1.42
CA TYR A 93 12.02 8.39 1.36
C TYR A 93 13.37 8.04 1.98
N TYR A 94 14.45 8.43 1.29
CA TYR A 94 15.82 8.30 1.76
C TYR A 94 16.55 9.63 1.63
N LEU A 95 17.31 10.03 2.66
CA LEU A 95 18.22 11.18 2.54
C LEU A 95 19.46 10.74 1.76
N VAL A 96 19.77 11.45 0.68
CA VAL A 96 20.86 11.10 -0.24
C VAL A 96 21.67 12.32 -0.62
N ARG A 97 22.91 12.10 -1.08
CA ARG A 97 23.72 13.11 -1.76
C ARG A 97 24.06 12.65 -3.17
N PHE A 98 23.54 13.37 -4.16
CA PHE A 98 23.84 13.08 -5.57
C PHE A 98 25.28 13.43 -5.91
N LYS A 99 25.91 12.63 -6.77
CA LYS A 99 27.27 12.86 -7.26
C LYS A 99 27.36 14.24 -7.93
N GLY A 100 28.34 15.03 -7.51
CA GLY A 100 28.52 16.42 -7.97
C GLY A 100 27.66 17.46 -7.23
N SER A 101 26.71 17.05 -6.38
CA SER A 101 25.98 17.95 -5.50
C SER A 101 26.69 18.10 -4.16
N LYS A 102 26.73 19.34 -3.65
CA LYS A 102 27.13 19.61 -2.26
C LYS A 102 25.94 19.61 -1.29
N LYS A 103 24.71 19.65 -1.82
CA LYS A 103 23.47 19.66 -1.05
C LYS A 103 22.92 18.26 -0.90
N ASP A 104 22.30 18.01 0.25
CA ASP A 104 21.54 16.80 0.52
C ASP A 104 20.13 16.96 -0.04
N ASP A 105 19.63 15.89 -0.65
CA ASP A 105 18.31 15.79 -1.26
C ASP A 105 17.59 14.56 -0.72
N ILE A 106 16.31 14.46 -1.00
CA ILE A 106 15.50 13.28 -0.69
C ILE A 106 15.32 12.46 -1.97
N LEU A 107 15.60 11.16 -1.91
CA LEU A 107 15.22 10.19 -2.90
C LEU A 107 13.91 9.53 -2.49
N GLY A 108 12.84 9.79 -3.22
CA GLY A 108 11.59 9.06 -3.13
C GLY A 108 11.62 7.84 -4.06
N VAL A 109 11.51 6.64 -3.51
CA VAL A 109 11.41 5.38 -4.26
C VAL A 109 9.95 4.94 -4.27
N SER A 110 9.37 4.77 -5.46
CA SER A 110 8.04 4.21 -5.67
C SER A 110 8.12 2.93 -6.49
N TYR A 111 6.99 2.23 -6.64
CA TYR A 111 6.93 0.97 -7.37
C TYR A 111 7.30 1.05 -8.86
N ASN A 112 7.23 2.24 -9.46
CA ASN A 112 7.48 2.45 -10.89
C ASN A 112 8.46 3.58 -11.22
N ARG A 113 8.96 4.30 -10.21
CA ARG A 113 9.76 5.50 -10.41
C ARG A 113 10.60 5.87 -9.19
N LEU A 114 11.68 6.60 -9.46
CA LEU A 114 12.48 7.34 -8.49
C LEU A 114 12.21 8.83 -8.64
N ILE A 115 12.20 9.55 -7.54
CA ILE A 115 11.96 10.99 -7.52
C ILE A 115 13.06 11.64 -6.68
N ARG A 116 13.78 12.61 -7.26
CA ARG A 116 14.62 13.53 -6.50
C ARG A 116 13.77 14.68 -6.01
N ILE A 117 13.80 14.92 -4.71
CA ILE A 117 13.03 15.95 -4.02
C ILE A 117 14.03 16.84 -3.29
N ASP A 118 13.83 18.16 -3.37
CA ASP A 118 14.63 19.11 -2.62
C ASP A 118 14.35 18.94 -1.12
N ALA A 119 15.38 18.68 -0.32
CA ALA A 119 15.21 18.38 1.11
C ALA A 119 14.72 19.58 1.93
N THR A 120 14.87 20.81 1.43
CA THR A 120 14.48 22.03 2.15
C THR A 120 13.04 22.43 1.84
N THR A 121 12.66 22.37 0.57
CA THR A 121 11.33 22.80 0.10
C THR A 121 10.32 21.65 0.05
N GLY A 122 10.78 20.40 -0.03
CA GLY A 122 9.93 19.22 -0.24
C GLY A 122 9.37 19.11 -1.66
N ILE A 123 9.86 19.92 -2.61
CA ILE A 123 9.35 19.96 -3.98
C ILE A 123 10.09 18.93 -4.84
N PRO A 124 9.37 18.11 -5.65
CA PRO A 124 9.99 17.22 -6.64
C PRO A 124 10.79 18.00 -7.68
N ILE A 125 12.07 17.68 -7.84
CA ILE A 125 12.99 18.28 -8.82
C ILE A 125 13.03 17.44 -10.11
N THR A 126 13.18 16.13 -9.99
CA THR A 126 13.35 15.24 -11.14
C THR A 126 12.71 13.89 -10.86
N THR A 127 12.13 13.27 -11.90
CA THR A 127 11.53 11.94 -11.80
C THR A 127 12.13 11.03 -12.86
N TRP A 128 12.55 9.84 -12.45
CA TRP A 128 13.09 8.80 -13.32
C TRP A 128 12.17 7.58 -13.27
N ARG A 129 11.76 7.06 -14.42
CA ARG A 129 10.88 5.89 -14.50
C ARG A 129 11.69 4.60 -14.54
N PHE A 130 11.21 3.57 -13.86
CA PHE A 130 11.83 2.24 -13.88
C PHE A 130 11.84 1.61 -15.27
N THR A 131 10.86 1.94 -16.12
CA THR A 131 10.82 1.50 -17.53
C THR A 131 12.06 1.89 -18.33
N ASN A 132 12.78 2.92 -17.89
CA ASN A 132 13.96 3.45 -18.57
C ASN A 132 15.25 2.98 -17.91
N ILE A 133 15.20 2.20 -16.82
CA ILE A 133 16.39 1.67 -16.16
C ILE A 133 16.91 0.49 -16.98
N LYS A 134 18.19 0.53 -17.34
CA LYS A 134 18.90 -0.58 -17.96
C LYS A 134 19.55 -1.48 -16.93
N GLN A 135 20.24 -0.87 -15.98
CA GLN A 135 20.96 -1.56 -14.91
C GLN A 135 21.23 -0.60 -13.75
N TRP A 136 21.49 -1.16 -12.57
CA TRP A 136 22.02 -0.41 -11.44
C TRP A 136 23.12 -1.22 -10.77
N ASN A 137 24.07 -0.52 -10.18
CA ASN A 137 25.18 -1.12 -9.45
C ASN A 137 25.40 -0.35 -8.13
N VAL A 138 25.95 -1.02 -7.15
CA VAL A 138 26.38 -0.41 -5.89
C VAL A 138 27.89 -0.55 -5.78
N ASN A 139 28.58 0.58 -5.67
CA ASN A 139 29.97 0.57 -5.25
C ASN A 139 30.01 0.55 -3.72
N TRP A 140 30.37 -0.61 -3.16
CA TRP A 140 30.41 -0.85 -1.71
C TRP A 140 31.52 -0.09 -0.99
N GLU A 141 32.64 0.20 -1.66
CA GLU A 141 33.78 0.91 -1.07
C GLU A 141 33.41 2.36 -0.73
N ILE A 142 32.73 3.03 -1.67
CA ILE A 142 32.28 4.42 -1.49
C ILE A 142 30.80 4.54 -1.14
N ARG A 143 30.11 3.41 -0.90
CA ARG A 143 28.67 3.32 -0.56
C ARG A 143 27.78 4.12 -1.52
N GLN A 144 28.06 4.02 -2.81
CA GLN A 144 27.38 4.78 -3.86
C GLN A 144 26.53 3.86 -4.71
N VAL A 145 25.26 4.22 -4.89
CA VAL A 145 24.37 3.59 -5.87
C VAL A 145 24.52 4.35 -7.19
N MET A 146 24.69 3.62 -8.29
CA MET A 146 24.72 4.13 -9.65
C MET A 146 23.63 3.46 -10.46
N ILE A 147 22.81 4.25 -11.14
CA ILE A 147 21.69 3.78 -11.96
C ILE A 147 21.91 4.29 -13.38
N GLU A 148 21.93 3.36 -14.31
CA GLU A 148 22.00 3.64 -15.74
C GLU A 148 20.61 3.54 -16.36
N PHE A 149 20.27 4.60 -17.08
CA PHE A 149 19.03 4.70 -17.84
C PHE A 149 19.31 4.61 -19.34
N ASP A 150 18.23 4.60 -20.12
CA ASP A 150 18.30 4.76 -21.56
C ASP A 150 19.09 6.00 -22.01
N GLN A 151 19.60 5.94 -23.24
CA GLN A 151 20.41 7.01 -23.84
C GLN A 151 21.73 7.28 -23.10
N ASN A 152 22.25 6.29 -22.38
CA ASN A 152 23.51 6.37 -21.60
C ASN A 152 23.47 7.46 -20.52
N PHE A 153 22.28 7.83 -20.07
CA PHE A 153 22.10 8.75 -18.95
C PHE A 153 22.32 8.00 -17.64
N GLN A 154 23.15 8.54 -16.75
CA GLN A 154 23.48 7.91 -15.47
C GLN A 154 23.23 8.85 -14.30
N VAL A 155 22.76 8.28 -13.19
CA VAL A 155 22.59 8.97 -11.92
C VAL A 155 23.34 8.20 -10.86
N ALA A 156 24.13 8.90 -10.04
CA ALA A 156 24.81 8.30 -8.91
C ALA A 156 24.55 9.11 -7.64
N PHE A 157 24.38 8.42 -6.52
CA PHE A 157 24.15 9.04 -5.22
C PHE A 157 24.64 8.16 -4.07
N THR A 158 25.00 8.79 -2.95
CA THR A 158 25.30 8.10 -1.69
C THR A 158 24.12 8.24 -0.74
N CYS A 159 23.83 7.18 0.03
CA CYS A 159 22.76 7.19 1.01
C CYS A 159 23.28 7.72 2.37
N LEU A 160 22.52 8.62 3.00
CA LEU A 160 22.88 9.26 4.27
C LEU A 160 22.01 8.75 5.44
N SER A 161 20.74 8.42 5.18
CA SER A 161 19.81 7.95 6.21
C SER A 161 19.75 6.42 6.35
N ALA A 162 20.31 5.68 5.40
CA ALA A 162 20.22 4.22 5.32
C ALA A 162 21.43 3.65 4.58
N ASP A 163 21.67 2.34 4.73
CA ASP A 163 22.67 1.64 3.91
C ASP A 163 22.23 1.62 2.44
N CYS A 164 23.17 1.79 1.52
CA CYS A 164 22.94 1.63 0.08
C CYS A 164 22.37 0.25 -0.31
N LYS A 165 22.61 -0.79 0.52
CA LYS A 165 21.96 -2.11 0.40
C LYS A 165 20.44 -2.02 0.38
N ILE A 166 19.86 -1.20 1.25
CA ILE A 166 18.40 -1.07 1.39
C ILE A 166 17.82 -0.45 0.13
N VAL A 167 18.43 0.62 -0.40
CA VAL A 167 17.95 1.26 -1.64
C VAL A 167 18.10 0.33 -2.84
N HIS A 168 19.21 -0.42 -2.91
CA HIS A 168 19.41 -1.46 -3.93
C HIS A 168 18.32 -2.53 -3.88
N GLU A 169 18.04 -3.08 -2.69
CA GLU A 169 16.99 -4.08 -2.48
C GLU A 169 15.61 -3.53 -2.84
N TYR A 170 15.30 -2.28 -2.52
CA TYR A 170 14.04 -1.64 -2.89
C TYR A 170 13.87 -1.53 -4.41
N ILE A 171 14.91 -1.12 -5.14
CA ILE A 171 14.87 -1.03 -6.61
C ILE A 171 14.67 -2.43 -7.21
N GLY A 172 15.50 -3.41 -6.80
CA GLY A 172 15.42 -4.77 -7.29
C GLY A 172 14.10 -5.45 -6.95
N GLY A 173 13.61 -5.27 -5.73
CA GLY A 173 12.34 -5.78 -5.24
C GLY A 173 11.15 -5.22 -6.00
N TYR A 174 11.10 -3.90 -6.27
CA TYR A 174 10.02 -3.35 -7.09
C TYR A 174 10.06 -3.82 -8.54
N ILE A 175 11.26 -3.94 -9.13
CA ILE A 175 11.41 -4.50 -10.48
C ILE A 175 10.91 -5.95 -10.48
N PHE A 176 11.31 -6.77 -9.51
CA PHE A 176 10.82 -8.14 -9.34
C PHE A 176 9.28 -8.20 -9.19
N LEU A 177 8.70 -7.35 -8.35
CA LEU A 177 7.25 -7.32 -8.17
C LEU A 177 6.50 -6.96 -9.47
N SER A 178 7.15 -6.22 -10.38
CA SER A 178 6.60 -5.84 -11.68
C SER A 178 6.68 -6.95 -12.74
N THR A 179 7.55 -7.95 -12.56
CA THR A 179 7.66 -9.11 -13.49
C THR A 179 6.63 -10.20 -13.19
N ARG A 180 5.95 -10.14 -12.03
CA ARG A 180 4.91 -11.11 -11.66
C ARG A 180 3.71 -11.00 -12.61
N SER A 181 3.41 -12.07 -13.33
CA SER A 181 2.25 -12.18 -14.22
C SER A 181 0.96 -12.42 -13.43
N LYS A 182 -0.18 -11.94 -13.96
CA LYS A 182 -1.50 -12.06 -13.30
C LYS A 182 -2.10 -13.48 -13.37
N ASP A 183 -1.65 -14.28 -14.34
CA ASP A 183 -2.34 -15.50 -14.77
C ASP A 183 -1.48 -16.78 -14.64
N GLN A 184 -0.26 -16.72 -14.10
CA GLN A 184 0.60 -17.89 -13.94
C GLN A 184 0.91 -18.19 -12.48
N ASN A 185 0.82 -19.48 -12.17
CA ASN A 185 1.14 -20.20 -10.93
C ASN A 185 1.90 -19.41 -9.84
N GLU A 186 1.38 -19.53 -8.61
CA GLU A 186 1.80 -18.90 -7.36
C GLU A 186 3.25 -19.17 -6.89
N THR A 187 4.07 -19.83 -7.69
CA THR A 187 5.46 -20.14 -7.34
C THR A 187 6.35 -18.94 -7.60
N LEU A 188 6.93 -18.41 -6.53
CA LEU A 188 7.87 -17.29 -6.56
C LEU A 188 9.19 -17.71 -7.22
N ASP A 189 9.69 -16.93 -8.18
CA ASP A 189 11.03 -17.10 -8.74
C ASP A 189 12.07 -16.51 -7.77
N GLU A 190 12.48 -17.32 -6.78
CA GLU A 190 13.44 -16.93 -5.75
C GLU A 190 14.82 -16.60 -6.34
N ASP A 191 15.25 -17.35 -7.37
CA ASP A 191 16.52 -17.11 -8.03
C ASP A 191 16.57 -15.73 -8.70
N LEU A 192 15.49 -15.33 -9.38
CA LEU A 192 15.38 -13.99 -9.94
C LEU A 192 15.35 -12.92 -8.84
N PHE A 193 14.60 -13.14 -7.76
CA PHE A 193 14.57 -12.21 -6.63
C PHE A 193 15.97 -12.00 -6.03
N HIS A 194 16.72 -13.08 -5.80
CA HIS A 194 18.08 -13.02 -5.28
C HIS A 194 19.07 -12.40 -6.28
N LYS A 195 18.89 -12.58 -7.59
CA LYS A 195 19.72 -11.88 -8.60
C LYS A 195 19.48 -10.37 -8.63
N LEU A 196 18.26 -9.92 -8.33
CA LEU A 196 17.89 -8.49 -8.37
C LEU A 196 18.16 -7.78 -7.05
N THR A 197 18.15 -8.49 -5.92
CA THR A 197 18.34 -7.91 -4.57
C THR A 197 19.65 -8.30 -3.91
N GLY A 198 20.28 -9.38 -4.36
CA GLY A 198 21.62 -9.77 -3.97
C GLY A 198 22.63 -8.91 -4.72
N GLY A 199 23.50 -8.24 -3.96
CA GLY A 199 24.67 -7.61 -4.55
C GLY A 199 25.47 -8.65 -5.33
N GLN A 200 25.84 -8.35 -6.57
CA GLN A 200 26.91 -9.11 -7.21
C GLN A 200 28.17 -8.81 -6.38
N ASP A 201 28.74 -9.85 -5.77
CA ASP A 201 30.07 -9.78 -5.15
C ASP A 201 31.14 -9.42 -6.21
#